data_AF-A0A673Y0R2-F1
#
_entry.id   AF-A0A673Y0R2-F1
#
_cell.length_a   1.000
_cell.length_b   1.000
_cell.length_c   1.000
_cell.angle_alpha   90.00
_cell.angle_beta   90.00
_cell.angle_gamma   90.00
#
_symmetry.space_group_name_H-M   'P 1'
#
loop_
_entity.id
_entity.type
_entity.pdbx_description
1 polymer ?
#
loop_
_entity_poly.entity_id
_entity_poly.type
_entity_poly.pdbx_seq_one_letter_code
_entity_poly.pdbx_strand_id
1 'polypeptide(L)'
;MSKSKVDNQFYSVEVGDSTFTVLKRYQNLKPIGSGAQGIVCAGYDAVLDRNVAIKKLSRPFQNQTHAKRAYRELVLMKCVNHKNVNVCVYLCMELMDANLCQVIQMELDHERMSYLLYQMLCGIKHLHSAGIIHRDLKPSNIVVKSDCTLKILDFGLARTAGTSFMMTPYVVTRYYRAPEVILGMGYKENVDIWSVGCIMGEMVRHKILFPGRDYIDQWNKVIEQLGTPAPEFMKKLQPTVRNYVENRPKYAGLTFPKLFPDCLFPADSEHNKLKASQARDLLCKMLIIDPAKRIQVDEALQHPYINVWYDPAEVEAPPPAIYDKQLDEREHSIDEWKGKHITSLEYIQLKSECLFA
;
A
#
# COMPACT_ATOMS: atom_id res chain seq x y z
N MET A 1 -37.10 0.70 14.95
CA MET A 1 -37.03 2.18 14.88
C MET A 1 -37.55 2.61 13.50
N SER A 2 -38.44 3.60 13.41
CA SER A 2 -39.03 4.02 12.12
C SER A 2 -37.97 4.66 11.21
N LYS A 3 -37.99 4.35 9.90
CA LYS A 3 -37.09 4.93 8.88
C LYS A 3 -36.96 6.46 8.97
N SER A 4 -38.04 7.15 9.37
CA SER A 4 -38.12 8.62 9.47
C SER A 4 -37.19 9.27 10.53
N LYS A 5 -36.76 8.54 11.57
CA LYS A 5 -35.82 9.11 12.56
C LYS A 5 -34.36 9.04 12.11
N VAL A 6 -34.02 8.09 11.24
CA VAL A 6 -32.65 7.90 10.74
C VAL A 6 -32.30 8.96 9.70
N ASP A 7 -33.23 9.30 8.81
CA ASP A 7 -33.00 10.31 7.75
C ASP A 7 -32.70 11.72 8.30
N ASN A 8 -33.17 12.05 9.51
CA ASN A 8 -32.93 13.36 10.12
C ASN A 8 -31.51 13.54 10.70
N GLN A 9 -30.69 12.48 10.73
CA GLN A 9 -29.29 12.53 11.18
C GLN A 9 -28.31 12.80 10.04
N PHE A 10 -28.75 12.66 8.79
CA PHE A 10 -27.92 12.83 7.61
C PHE A 10 -28.28 14.12 6.87
N TYR A 11 -27.34 14.62 6.08
CA TYR A 11 -27.60 15.64 5.07
C TYR A 11 -26.84 15.29 3.80
N SER A 12 -27.32 15.82 2.67
CA SER A 12 -26.70 15.61 1.36
C SER A 12 -26.00 16.87 0.88
N VAL A 13 -24.80 16.71 0.32
CA VAL A 13 -24.02 17.78 -0.30
C VAL A 13 -23.50 17.30 -1.65
N GLU A 14 -23.57 18.15 -2.67
CA GLU A 14 -22.99 17.86 -3.97
C GLU A 14 -21.49 18.12 -3.95
N VAL A 15 -20.71 17.13 -4.39
CA VAL A 15 -19.27 17.21 -4.52
C VAL A 15 -18.86 16.78 -5.93
N GLY A 16 -18.65 17.77 -6.81
CA GLY A 16 -18.47 17.52 -8.25
C GLY A 16 -19.73 16.87 -8.84
N ASP A 17 -19.57 15.74 -9.53
CA ASP A 17 -20.67 14.99 -10.15
C ASP A 17 -21.28 13.92 -9.22
N SER A 18 -21.07 14.02 -7.90
CA SER A 18 -21.54 13.02 -6.94
C SER A 18 -22.13 13.60 -5.67
N THR A 19 -23.29 13.09 -5.28
CA THR A 19 -23.97 13.44 -4.02
C THR A 19 -23.39 12.68 -2.83
N PHE A 20 -22.84 13.37 -1.84
CA PHE A 20 -22.43 12.80 -0.55
C PHE A 20 -23.56 12.92 0.46
N THR A 21 -24.09 11.79 0.94
CA THR A 21 -25.01 11.76 2.08
C THR A 21 -24.24 11.33 3.32
N VAL A 22 -24.05 12.25 4.27
CA VAL A 22 -23.18 12.07 5.45
C VAL A 22 -23.89 12.53 6.73
N LEU A 23 -23.40 12.08 7.88
CA LEU A 23 -23.90 12.52 9.19
C LEU A 23 -23.69 14.03 9.37
N LYS A 24 -24.63 14.72 10.02
CA LYS A 24 -24.55 16.17 10.32
C LYS A 24 -23.31 16.60 11.13
N ARG A 25 -22.64 15.66 11.81
CA ARG A 25 -21.37 15.91 12.52
C ARG A 25 -20.21 16.26 11.58
N TYR A 26 -20.25 15.76 10.34
CA TYR A 26 -19.23 16.03 9.34
C TYR A 26 -19.63 17.27 8.57
N GLN A 27 -18.80 18.30 8.63
CA GLN A 27 -19.10 19.61 8.07
C GLN A 27 -18.03 20.01 7.05
N ASN A 28 -18.33 21.03 6.24
CA ASN A 28 -17.36 21.65 5.33
C ASN A 28 -16.68 20.68 4.34
N LEU A 29 -17.47 19.78 3.74
CA LEU A 29 -16.92 18.80 2.79
C LEU A 29 -16.29 19.48 1.57
N LYS A 30 -15.04 19.14 1.28
CA LYS A 30 -14.29 19.60 0.10
C LYS A 30 -13.64 18.40 -0.60
N PRO A 31 -13.76 18.24 -1.93
CA PRO A 31 -13.11 17.15 -2.64
C PRO A 31 -11.59 17.27 -2.56
N ILE A 32 -10.92 16.18 -2.21
CA ILE A 32 -9.44 16.10 -2.16
C ILE A 32 -8.85 15.00 -3.05
N GLY A 33 -9.68 14.06 -3.52
CA GLY A 33 -9.22 13.02 -4.44
C GLY A 33 -10.36 12.26 -5.09
N SER A 34 -10.14 11.80 -6.33
CA SER A 34 -11.06 10.92 -7.05
C SER A 34 -10.27 9.78 -7.67
N GLY A 35 -10.77 8.55 -7.54
CA GLY A 35 -10.11 7.38 -8.10
C GLY A 35 -11.10 6.27 -8.45
N ALA A 36 -10.58 5.17 -9.00
CA ALA A 36 -11.39 4.05 -9.49
C ALA A 36 -12.33 3.43 -8.44
N GLN A 37 -12.03 3.61 -7.16
CA GLN A 37 -12.78 3.01 -6.04
C GLN A 37 -13.78 3.97 -5.39
N GLY A 38 -13.72 5.26 -5.69
CA GLY A 38 -14.47 6.24 -4.92
C GLY A 38 -13.95 7.67 -4.98
N ILE A 39 -14.70 8.57 -4.37
CA ILE A 39 -14.35 9.97 -4.18
C ILE A 39 -13.99 10.19 -2.72
N VAL A 40 -12.95 10.98 -2.44
CA VAL A 40 -12.49 11.34 -1.11
C VAL A 40 -12.70 12.84 -0.91
N CYS A 41 -13.32 13.20 0.21
CA CYS A 41 -13.51 14.57 0.64
C CYS A 41 -12.75 14.83 1.95
N ALA A 42 -12.12 15.98 2.11
CA ALA A 42 -11.83 16.50 3.45
C ALA A 42 -13.14 17.01 4.05
N GLY A 43 -13.30 16.88 5.36
CA GLY A 43 -14.37 17.45 6.16
C GLY A 43 -13.87 17.72 7.58
N TYR A 44 -14.69 18.39 8.38
CA TYR A 44 -14.42 18.64 9.79
C TYR A 44 -15.42 17.86 10.63
N ASP A 45 -14.92 17.06 11.58
CA ASP A 45 -15.75 16.32 12.52
C ASP A 45 -15.98 17.16 13.77
N ALA A 46 -17.17 17.74 13.89
CA ALA A 46 -17.54 18.65 14.97
C ALA A 46 -17.62 17.96 16.35
N VAL A 47 -17.67 16.62 16.40
CA VAL A 47 -17.69 15.87 17.67
C VAL A 47 -16.28 15.56 18.16
N LEU A 48 -15.35 15.27 17.24
CA LEU A 48 -13.94 14.97 17.57
C LEU A 48 -13.02 16.20 17.49
N ASP A 49 -13.56 17.36 17.12
CA ASP A 49 -12.85 18.61 16.92
C ASP A 49 -11.58 18.44 16.06
N ARG A 50 -11.72 17.78 14.91
CA ARG A 50 -10.58 17.51 14.01
C ARG A 50 -10.98 17.39 12.55
N ASN A 51 -10.02 17.65 11.67
CA ASN A 51 -10.17 17.41 10.25
C ASN A 51 -10.08 15.91 9.93
N VAL A 52 -10.93 15.49 9.00
CA VAL A 52 -11.07 14.10 8.58
C VAL A 52 -11.14 14.01 7.06
N ALA A 53 -10.60 12.96 6.46
CA ALA A 53 -10.93 12.56 5.10
C ALA A 53 -12.17 11.66 5.14
N ILE A 54 -13.03 11.66 4.13
CA ILE A 54 -14.27 10.88 4.00
C ILE A 54 -14.28 10.29 2.59
N LYS A 55 -14.02 8.98 2.46
CA LYS A 55 -14.10 8.28 1.15
C LYS A 55 -15.46 7.62 0.98
N LYS A 56 -16.13 7.97 -0.12
CA LYS A 56 -17.36 7.34 -0.62
C LYS A 56 -16.99 6.28 -1.65
N LEU A 57 -17.34 5.03 -1.38
CA LEU A 57 -17.12 3.93 -2.33
C LEU A 57 -18.09 4.04 -3.53
N SER A 58 -17.53 3.99 -4.73
CA SER A 58 -18.33 4.05 -5.97
C SER A 58 -18.86 2.66 -6.33
N ARG A 59 -20.18 2.49 -6.29
CA ARG A 59 -20.90 1.27 -6.71
C ARG A 59 -20.25 -0.04 -6.21
N PRO A 60 -20.03 -0.21 -4.89
CA PRO A 60 -19.33 -1.38 -4.35
C PRO A 60 -20.04 -2.70 -4.66
N PHE A 61 -21.34 -2.68 -4.98
CA PHE A 61 -22.14 -3.87 -5.27
C PHE A 61 -22.43 -4.09 -6.76
N GLN A 62 -21.67 -3.46 -7.65
CA GLN A 62 -21.87 -3.59 -9.10
C GLN A 62 -21.65 -5.03 -9.60
N ASN A 63 -20.69 -5.74 -9.02
CA ASN A 63 -20.40 -7.14 -9.31
C ASN A 63 -19.82 -7.82 -8.07
N GLN A 64 -19.71 -9.16 -8.10
CA GLN A 64 -19.20 -9.94 -6.96
C GLN A 64 -17.75 -9.57 -6.57
N THR A 65 -16.90 -9.19 -7.54
CA THR A 65 -15.51 -8.81 -7.27
C THR A 65 -15.44 -7.48 -6.49
N HIS A 66 -16.21 -6.47 -6.90
CA HIS A 66 -16.31 -5.19 -6.19
C HIS A 66 -16.92 -5.38 -4.80
N ALA A 67 -17.94 -6.24 -4.67
CA ALA A 67 -18.63 -6.46 -3.39
C ALA A 67 -17.70 -7.15 -2.38
N LYS A 68 -17.02 -8.23 -2.80
CA LYS A 68 -16.02 -8.94 -2.01
C LYS A 68 -14.85 -8.04 -1.64
N ARG A 69 -14.37 -7.21 -2.57
CA ARG A 69 -13.29 -6.23 -2.32
C ARG A 69 -13.69 -5.20 -1.27
N ALA A 70 -14.86 -4.58 -1.42
CA ALA A 70 -15.35 -3.60 -0.45
C ALA A 70 -15.54 -4.23 0.94
N TYR A 71 -16.05 -5.46 1.00
CA TYR A 71 -16.31 -6.14 2.28
C TYR A 71 -15.00 -6.50 2.96
N ARG A 72 -14.05 -6.95 2.16
CA ARG A 72 -12.73 -7.26 2.61
C ARG A 72 -12.01 -6.02 3.16
N GLU A 73 -12.04 -4.90 2.46
CA GLU A 73 -11.46 -3.63 2.94
C GLU A 73 -12.03 -3.31 4.33
N LEU A 74 -13.33 -3.52 4.53
CA LEU A 74 -14.02 -3.36 5.81
C LEU A 74 -13.55 -4.33 6.91
N VAL A 75 -13.34 -5.61 6.59
CA VAL A 75 -12.86 -6.59 7.58
C VAL A 75 -11.38 -6.40 7.90
N LEU A 76 -10.53 -6.13 6.91
CA LEU A 76 -9.11 -5.83 7.12
C LEU A 76 -8.95 -4.60 8.02
N MET A 77 -9.80 -3.60 7.85
CA MET A 77 -9.88 -2.44 8.73
C MET A 77 -10.16 -2.79 10.20
N LYS A 78 -10.84 -3.92 10.51
CA LYS A 78 -11.02 -4.38 11.90
C LYS A 78 -9.80 -5.11 12.48
N CYS A 79 -8.93 -5.61 11.61
CA CYS A 79 -7.77 -6.42 11.98
C CYS A 79 -6.49 -5.60 12.18
N VAL A 80 -6.52 -4.29 11.91
CA VAL A 80 -5.33 -3.44 11.96
C VAL A 80 -5.55 -2.25 12.89
N ASN A 81 -4.62 -2.04 13.81
CA ASN A 81 -4.57 -0.86 14.68
C ASN A 81 -3.11 -0.45 14.86
N HIS A 82 -2.60 0.35 13.93
CA HIS A 82 -1.21 0.78 13.93
C HIS A 82 -1.11 2.24 13.50
N LYS A 83 -0.19 3.00 14.12
CA LYS A 83 -0.04 4.44 13.81
C LYS A 83 0.24 4.71 12.33
N ASN A 84 0.87 3.77 11.63
CA ASN A 84 1.19 3.86 10.20
C ASN A 84 0.15 3.18 9.27
N VAL A 85 -1.06 2.90 9.75
CA VAL A 85 -2.18 2.35 8.97
C VAL A 85 -3.48 3.10 9.33
N ASN A 86 -4.32 3.44 8.34
CA ASN A 86 -5.55 4.23 8.57
C ASN A 86 -6.84 3.39 8.44
N VAL A 87 -7.89 3.69 9.23
CA VAL A 87 -9.10 2.85 9.43
C VAL A 87 -10.38 3.70 9.63
N CYS A 88 -11.48 3.47 8.87
CA CYS A 88 -12.93 3.49 9.25
C CYS A 88 -13.87 3.52 8.01
N VAL A 89 -15.22 3.39 8.08
CA VAL A 89 -16.16 3.28 6.92
C VAL A 89 -17.14 4.47 6.79
N TYR A 90 -17.53 4.85 5.56
CA TYR A 90 -17.65 6.27 5.11
C TYR A 90 -16.36 6.99 5.48
N LEU A 91 -15.25 6.58 4.86
CA LEU A 91 -13.97 6.44 5.56
C LEU A 91 -13.49 7.74 6.18
N CYS A 92 -13.95 8.00 7.41
CA CYS A 92 -13.61 9.12 8.25
C CYS A 92 -12.22 8.83 8.80
N MET A 93 -11.24 9.21 8.00
CA MET A 93 -9.83 8.98 8.22
C MET A 93 -9.21 10.24 8.78
N GLU A 94 -8.12 10.11 9.53
CA GLU A 94 -7.27 11.26 9.81
C GLU A 94 -6.86 11.93 8.49
N LEU A 95 -7.10 13.24 8.36
CA LEU A 95 -6.67 13.99 7.19
C LEU A 95 -5.14 14.10 7.19
N MET A 96 -4.54 13.75 6.07
CA MET A 96 -3.10 13.82 5.82
C MET A 96 -2.83 14.92 4.79
N ASP A 97 -1.65 15.53 4.83
CA ASP A 97 -1.35 16.74 4.06
C ASP A 97 -1.08 16.43 2.58
N ALA A 98 -0.44 15.29 2.31
CA ALA A 98 0.01 14.91 0.96
C ALA A 98 0.04 13.40 0.76
N ASN A 99 0.14 12.97 -0.49
CA ASN A 99 0.56 11.59 -0.81
C ASN A 99 2.05 11.54 -1.15
N LEU A 100 2.61 10.34 -1.16
CA LEU A 100 4.04 10.15 -1.38
C LEU A 100 4.49 10.54 -2.80
N CYS A 101 3.57 10.62 -3.79
CA CYS A 101 3.92 11.11 -5.13
C CYS A 101 4.44 12.55 -5.08
N GLN A 102 3.85 13.40 -4.23
CA GLN A 102 4.28 14.80 -4.06
C GLN A 102 5.63 14.87 -3.35
N VAL A 103 5.82 14.03 -2.32
CA VAL A 103 7.08 13.94 -1.55
C VAL A 103 8.25 13.48 -2.41
N ILE A 104 8.01 12.53 -3.33
CA ILE A 104 9.03 12.02 -4.26
C ILE A 104 9.60 13.12 -5.17
N GLN A 105 8.86 14.19 -5.43
CA GLN A 105 9.33 15.32 -6.25
C GLN A 105 10.15 16.34 -5.46
N MET A 106 10.22 16.20 -4.14
CA MET A 106 11.00 17.07 -3.26
C MET A 106 12.41 16.50 -3.07
N GLU A 107 13.38 17.36 -2.83
CA GLU A 107 14.69 16.93 -2.35
C GLU A 107 14.58 16.49 -0.89
N LEU A 108 14.90 15.23 -0.62
CA LEU A 108 14.88 14.65 0.73
C LEU A 108 16.31 14.40 1.20
N ASP A 109 16.60 14.83 2.42
CA ASP A 109 17.79 14.40 3.14
C ASP A 109 17.66 12.92 3.56
N HIS A 110 18.78 12.34 4.00
CA HIS A 110 18.83 10.95 4.44
C HIS A 110 17.96 10.70 5.68
N GLU A 111 17.80 11.69 6.55
CA GLU A 111 17.03 11.58 7.79
C GLU A 111 15.54 11.36 7.47
N ARG A 112 14.95 12.26 6.67
CA ARG A 112 13.56 12.16 6.22
C ARG A 112 13.31 10.93 5.37
N MET A 113 14.21 10.62 4.43
CA MET A 113 14.06 9.45 3.57
C MET A 113 14.08 8.15 4.39
N SER A 114 15.06 7.99 5.29
CA SER A 114 15.15 6.81 6.14
C SER A 114 13.98 6.70 7.13
N TYR A 115 13.49 7.82 7.66
CA TYR A 115 12.35 7.83 8.58
C TYR A 115 11.02 7.46 7.89
N LEU A 116 10.80 7.92 6.65
CA LEU A 116 9.64 7.51 5.84
C LEU A 116 9.71 6.01 5.54
N LEU A 117 10.87 5.49 5.16
CA LEU A 117 11.08 4.06 4.90
C LEU A 117 10.88 3.21 6.16
N TYR A 118 11.39 3.67 7.31
CA TYR A 118 11.18 3.04 8.61
C TYR A 118 9.68 2.89 8.92
N GLN A 119 8.91 3.97 8.79
CA GLN A 119 7.46 3.95 9.02
C GLN A 119 6.71 3.05 8.03
N MET A 120 7.14 3.03 6.76
CA MET A 120 6.60 2.08 5.77
C MET A 120 6.85 0.63 6.20
N LEU A 121 8.08 0.30 6.62
CA LEU A 121 8.46 -1.03 7.06
C LEU A 121 7.70 -1.45 8.34
N CYS A 122 7.49 -0.54 9.29
CA CYS A 122 6.68 -0.81 10.48
C CYS A 122 5.22 -1.11 10.12
N GLY A 123 4.62 -0.28 9.25
CA GLY A 123 3.26 -0.51 8.75
C GLY A 123 3.13 -1.85 8.03
N ILE A 124 4.12 -2.21 7.21
CA ILE A 124 4.16 -3.50 6.50
C ILE A 124 4.29 -4.67 7.48
N LYS A 125 5.22 -4.59 8.44
CA LYS A 125 5.39 -5.65 9.46
C LYS A 125 4.11 -5.88 10.25
N HIS A 126 3.43 -4.81 10.66
CA HIS A 126 2.16 -4.92 11.36
C HIS A 126 1.09 -5.63 10.50
N LEU A 127 0.99 -5.30 9.20
CA LEU A 127 0.10 -6.02 8.28
C LEU A 127 0.47 -7.50 8.17
N HIS A 128 1.76 -7.81 7.99
CA HIS A 128 2.25 -9.19 7.89
C HIS A 128 1.97 -9.99 9.16
N SER A 129 2.11 -9.38 10.34
CA SER A 129 1.77 -10.00 11.62
C SER A 129 0.28 -10.34 11.75
N ALA A 130 -0.60 -9.55 11.12
CA ALA A 130 -2.03 -9.83 11.02
C ALA A 130 -2.38 -10.86 9.92
N GLY A 131 -1.37 -11.39 9.21
CA GLY A 131 -1.52 -12.32 8.09
C GLY A 131 -1.92 -11.65 6.77
N ILE A 132 -1.70 -10.34 6.63
CA ILE A 132 -2.14 -9.51 5.50
C ILE A 132 -0.93 -9.08 4.69
N ILE A 133 -0.84 -9.49 3.41
CA ILE A 133 0.17 -9.00 2.46
C ILE A 133 -0.47 -7.91 1.59
N HIS A 134 0.21 -6.78 1.40
CA HIS A 134 -0.40 -5.62 0.72
C HIS A 134 -0.49 -5.79 -0.81
N ARG A 135 0.62 -6.14 -1.47
CA ARG A 135 0.80 -6.47 -2.90
C ARG A 135 0.57 -5.35 -3.93
N ASP A 136 -0.06 -4.25 -3.55
CA ASP A 136 -0.23 -3.06 -4.42
C ASP A 136 0.29 -1.79 -3.74
N LEU A 137 1.42 -1.90 -3.00
CA LEU A 137 2.08 -0.73 -2.44
C LEU A 137 2.61 0.16 -3.57
N LYS A 138 2.25 1.44 -3.50
CA LYS A 138 2.65 2.48 -4.46
C LYS A 138 2.54 3.85 -3.81
N PRO A 139 3.24 4.88 -4.31
CA PRO A 139 3.24 6.20 -3.70
C PRO A 139 1.85 6.83 -3.51
N SER A 140 0.89 6.58 -4.42
CA SER A 140 -0.47 7.11 -4.29
C SER A 140 -1.28 6.48 -3.15
N ASN A 141 -0.87 5.30 -2.66
CA ASN A 141 -1.51 4.58 -1.56
C ASN A 141 -0.78 4.84 -0.23
N ILE A 142 0.17 5.78 -0.20
CA ILE A 142 0.91 6.17 0.98
C ILE A 142 0.70 7.66 1.17
N VAL A 143 0.22 8.04 2.35
CA VAL A 143 -0.04 9.43 2.71
C VAL A 143 0.85 9.87 3.83
N VAL A 144 1.21 11.15 3.81
CA VAL A 144 2.14 11.76 4.75
C VAL A 144 1.59 13.08 5.29
N LYS A 145 2.09 13.49 6.44
CA LYS A 145 1.92 14.83 7.01
C LYS A 145 3.22 15.62 6.94
N SER A 146 3.10 16.92 7.18
CA SER A 146 4.18 17.91 7.28
C SER A 146 5.19 17.60 8.38
N ASP A 147 4.79 16.88 9.43
CA ASP A 147 5.67 16.36 10.49
C ASP A 147 6.39 15.04 10.10
N CYS A 148 6.34 14.65 8.82
CA CYS A 148 6.88 13.41 8.27
C CYS A 148 6.23 12.13 8.81
N THR A 149 5.05 12.19 9.44
CA THR A 149 4.30 10.98 9.78
C THR A 149 3.67 10.35 8.53
N LEU A 150 3.72 9.02 8.43
CA LEU A 150 3.30 8.27 7.24
C LEU A 150 2.23 7.24 7.59
N LYS A 151 1.24 7.08 6.70
CA LYS A 151 0.25 5.98 6.79
C LYS A 151 0.04 5.30 5.45
N ILE A 152 -0.11 3.97 5.49
CA ILE A 152 -0.46 3.13 4.35
C ILE A 152 -1.99 3.08 4.22
N LEU A 153 -2.47 3.23 2.98
CA LEU A 153 -3.89 3.20 2.59
C LEU A 153 -4.18 2.04 1.63
N ASP A 154 -5.49 1.77 1.46
CA ASP A 154 -6.06 0.90 0.40
C ASP A 154 -5.59 -0.56 0.45
N PHE A 155 -6.21 -1.31 1.38
CA PHE A 155 -6.08 -2.77 1.49
C PHE A 155 -6.96 -3.54 0.50
N GLY A 156 -7.58 -2.87 -0.48
CA GLY A 156 -8.58 -3.46 -1.37
C GLY A 156 -8.02 -4.60 -2.23
N LEU A 157 -6.71 -4.67 -2.43
CA LEU A 157 -6.07 -5.81 -3.10
C LEU A 157 -5.60 -6.88 -2.12
N ALA A 158 -5.24 -6.52 -0.88
CA ALA A 158 -5.02 -7.38 0.29
C ALA A 158 -4.36 -8.75 -0.01
N ARG A 159 -4.53 -9.76 0.81
CA ARG A 159 -4.48 -11.24 0.57
C ARG A 159 -3.59 -11.85 1.61
N THR A 160 -4.05 -12.98 2.09
CA THR A 160 -3.31 -13.83 2.99
C THR A 160 -2.24 -14.58 2.22
N ALA A 161 -1.11 -14.79 2.88
CA ALA A 161 -0.02 -15.61 2.35
C ALA A 161 -0.57 -16.97 1.87
N GLY A 162 -0.33 -17.29 0.59
CA GLY A 162 -0.68 -18.58 -0.02
C GLY A 162 -1.80 -18.61 -1.08
N THR A 163 -2.49 -17.50 -1.36
CA THR A 163 -3.59 -17.48 -2.37
C THR A 163 -3.11 -17.06 -3.77
N SER A 164 -3.02 -18.03 -4.69
CA SER A 164 -2.50 -17.89 -6.06
C SER A 164 -3.55 -17.39 -7.08
N PHE A 165 -4.18 -16.24 -6.85
CA PHE A 165 -5.13 -15.68 -7.83
C PHE A 165 -4.47 -14.64 -8.74
N MET A 166 -4.56 -14.85 -10.06
CA MET A 166 -4.08 -13.91 -11.09
C MET A 166 -4.90 -12.62 -11.07
N MET A 167 -4.22 -11.46 -11.05
CA MET A 167 -4.87 -10.15 -11.17
C MET A 167 -5.44 -9.93 -12.57
N THR A 168 -6.62 -9.31 -12.66
CA THR A 168 -7.21 -8.92 -13.94
C THR A 168 -6.39 -7.81 -14.62
N PRO A 169 -6.28 -7.80 -15.98
CA PRO A 169 -5.29 -6.96 -16.69
C PRO A 169 -5.64 -5.47 -16.86
N TYR A 170 -6.71 -4.95 -16.24
CA TYR A 170 -7.17 -3.58 -16.53
C TYR A 170 -6.30 -2.48 -15.89
N VAL A 171 -6.20 -1.36 -16.60
CA VAL A 171 -5.39 -0.14 -16.40
C VAL A 171 -5.20 0.25 -14.92
N VAL A 172 -4.19 -0.34 -14.28
CA VAL A 172 -3.72 0.03 -12.93
C VAL A 172 -2.21 0.15 -12.97
N THR A 173 -1.66 1.13 -12.26
CA THR A 173 -0.22 1.37 -12.10
C THR A 173 0.48 0.09 -11.61
N ARG A 174 1.35 -0.50 -12.45
CA ARG A 174 2.05 -1.78 -12.19
C ARG A 174 3.52 -1.63 -11.82
N TYR A 175 4.02 -0.39 -11.81
CA TYR A 175 5.46 -0.09 -11.74
C TYR A 175 6.15 -0.57 -10.46
N TYR A 176 5.38 -0.77 -9.39
CA TYR A 176 5.85 -1.18 -8.06
C TYR A 176 5.56 -2.66 -7.76
N ARG A 177 4.98 -3.41 -8.70
CA ARG A 177 4.67 -4.83 -8.49
C ARG A 177 5.92 -5.67 -8.63
N ALA A 178 6.05 -6.66 -7.74
CA ALA A 178 7.18 -7.57 -7.73
C ALA A 178 7.18 -8.53 -8.94
N PRO A 179 8.34 -9.03 -9.38
CA PRO A 179 8.47 -10.00 -10.46
C PRO A 179 7.55 -11.21 -10.31
N GLU A 180 7.48 -11.79 -9.11
CA GLU A 180 6.64 -12.94 -8.80
C GLU A 180 5.13 -12.65 -9.00
N VAL A 181 4.69 -11.40 -8.80
CA VAL A 181 3.30 -10.98 -9.06
C VAL A 181 3.06 -10.81 -10.56
N ILE A 182 4.00 -10.20 -11.29
CA ILE A 182 3.92 -9.97 -12.73
C ILE A 182 3.98 -11.29 -13.51
N LEU A 183 4.80 -12.24 -13.06
CA LEU A 183 5.02 -13.54 -13.68
C LEU A 183 4.05 -14.63 -13.20
N GLY A 184 3.13 -14.31 -12.29
CA GLY A 184 2.11 -15.25 -11.80
C GLY A 184 2.68 -16.40 -10.96
N MET A 185 3.76 -16.14 -10.21
CA MET A 185 4.37 -17.09 -9.28
C MET A 185 3.67 -17.02 -7.91
N GLY A 186 3.92 -18.02 -7.06
CA GLY A 186 3.63 -17.90 -5.64
C GLY A 186 4.49 -16.82 -4.98
N TYR A 187 3.94 -16.12 -3.99
CA TYR A 187 4.60 -15.00 -3.30
C TYR A 187 4.47 -15.14 -1.77
N LYS A 188 5.34 -14.44 -1.04
CA LYS A 188 5.40 -14.36 0.43
C LYS A 188 5.38 -12.90 0.89
N GLU A 189 5.52 -12.65 2.19
CA GLU A 189 5.54 -11.31 2.79
C GLU A 189 6.50 -10.33 2.09
N ASN A 190 7.71 -10.77 1.74
CA ASN A 190 8.72 -9.93 1.10
C ASN A 190 8.42 -9.50 -0.35
N VAL A 191 7.23 -9.81 -0.87
CA VAL A 191 6.70 -9.17 -2.08
C VAL A 191 6.55 -7.66 -1.89
N ASP A 192 6.17 -7.23 -0.68
CA ASP A 192 5.98 -5.81 -0.35
C ASP A 192 7.33 -5.07 -0.27
N ILE A 193 8.42 -5.77 0.07
CA ILE A 193 9.79 -5.21 0.08
C ILE A 193 10.25 -4.77 -1.31
N TRP A 194 9.85 -5.48 -2.36
CA TRP A 194 10.13 -5.02 -3.73
C TRP A 194 9.46 -3.67 -4.00
N SER A 195 8.20 -3.52 -3.61
CA SER A 195 7.48 -2.26 -3.79
C SER A 195 8.14 -1.12 -3.01
N VAL A 196 8.59 -1.36 -1.77
CA VAL A 196 9.38 -0.40 -0.99
C VAL A 196 10.68 -0.04 -1.71
N GLY A 197 11.40 -1.02 -2.26
CA GLY A 197 12.62 -0.76 -3.05
C GLY A 197 12.36 0.09 -4.29
N CYS A 198 11.25 -0.13 -5.00
CA CYS A 198 10.84 0.71 -6.13
C CYS A 198 10.54 2.15 -5.69
N ILE A 199 9.82 2.32 -4.58
CA ILE A 199 9.49 3.63 -4.00
C ILE A 199 10.77 4.36 -3.57
N MET A 200 11.67 3.68 -2.85
CA MET A 200 12.95 4.23 -2.42
C MET A 200 13.81 4.65 -3.62
N GLY A 201 13.90 3.80 -4.65
CA GLY A 201 14.68 4.13 -5.83
C GLY A 201 14.07 5.29 -6.64
N GLU A 202 12.74 5.44 -6.62
CA GLU A 202 12.07 6.59 -7.20
C GLU A 202 12.29 7.88 -6.38
N MET A 203 12.31 7.81 -5.04
CA MET A 203 12.68 8.95 -4.20
C MET A 203 14.10 9.45 -4.51
N VAL A 204 15.04 8.55 -4.78
CA VAL A 204 16.43 8.89 -5.11
C VAL A 204 16.57 9.41 -6.55
N ARG A 205 15.84 8.84 -7.52
CA ARG A 205 15.98 9.19 -8.95
C ARG A 205 15.02 10.26 -9.43
N HIS A 206 14.03 10.63 -8.61
CA HIS A 206 12.86 11.43 -8.97
C HIS A 206 12.12 10.91 -10.23
N LYS A 207 12.29 9.63 -10.55
CA LYS A 207 11.77 8.97 -11.75
C LYS A 207 11.42 7.53 -11.43
N ILE A 208 10.26 7.10 -11.93
CA ILE A 208 9.79 5.72 -11.84
C ILE A 208 10.88 4.78 -12.37
N LEU A 209 11.26 3.76 -11.58
CA LEU A 209 12.31 2.81 -11.95
C LEU A 209 11.92 1.96 -13.16
N PHE A 210 10.71 1.40 -13.14
CA PHE A 210 10.26 0.40 -14.11
C PHE A 210 8.93 0.80 -14.75
N PRO A 211 8.91 1.77 -15.70
CA PRO A 211 7.68 2.25 -16.33
C PRO A 211 7.27 1.35 -17.51
N GLY A 212 6.63 0.21 -17.23
CA GLY A 212 6.14 -0.72 -18.25
C GLY A 212 4.71 -0.46 -18.73
N ARG A 213 4.51 -0.40 -20.05
CA ARG A 213 3.18 -0.20 -20.68
C ARG A 213 2.20 -1.35 -20.41
N ASP A 214 2.72 -2.57 -20.30
CA ASP A 214 2.01 -3.80 -19.96
C ASP A 214 2.92 -4.72 -19.13
N TYR A 215 2.48 -5.95 -18.82
CA TYR A 215 3.28 -6.90 -18.03
C TYR A 215 4.57 -7.35 -18.73
N ILE A 216 4.56 -7.41 -20.07
CA ILE A 216 5.70 -7.82 -20.89
C ILE A 216 6.77 -6.72 -20.86
N ASP A 217 6.37 -5.48 -21.14
CA ASP A 217 7.22 -4.31 -21.12
C ASP A 217 7.75 -4.05 -19.69
N GLN A 218 6.91 -4.24 -18.67
CA GLN A 218 7.31 -4.15 -17.27
C GLN A 218 8.45 -5.12 -16.94
N TRP A 219 8.34 -6.38 -17.35
CA TRP A 219 9.40 -7.37 -17.16
C TRP A 219 10.69 -6.96 -17.86
N ASN A 220 10.61 -6.48 -19.10
CA ASN A 220 11.77 -6.02 -19.87
C ASN A 220 12.49 -4.88 -19.12
N LYS A 221 11.76 -3.88 -18.62
CA LYS A 221 12.35 -2.76 -17.85
C LYS A 221 13.08 -3.22 -16.59
N VAL A 222 12.62 -4.31 -15.96
CA VAL A 222 13.26 -4.91 -14.79
C VAL A 222 14.58 -5.58 -15.17
N ILE A 223 14.58 -6.49 -16.16
CA ILE A 223 15.79 -7.23 -16.54
C ILE A 223 16.83 -6.39 -17.27
N GLU A 224 16.42 -5.35 -18.01
CA GLU A 224 17.34 -4.39 -18.64
C GLU A 224 18.21 -3.68 -17.59
N GLN A 225 17.66 -3.42 -16.40
CA GLN A 225 18.35 -2.72 -15.31
C GLN A 225 19.01 -3.67 -14.31
N LEU A 226 18.34 -4.73 -13.89
CA LEU A 226 18.83 -5.64 -12.84
C LEU A 226 19.50 -6.91 -13.37
N GLY A 227 19.42 -7.15 -14.68
CA GLY A 227 19.96 -8.33 -15.34
C GLY A 227 18.97 -9.49 -15.42
N THR A 228 19.29 -10.43 -16.30
CA THR A 228 18.52 -11.67 -16.45
C THR A 228 18.74 -12.56 -15.22
N PRO A 229 17.68 -13.04 -14.54
CA PRO A 229 17.85 -13.84 -13.33
C PRO A 229 18.45 -15.22 -13.61
N ALA A 230 18.98 -15.84 -12.55
CA ALA A 230 19.66 -17.11 -12.63
C ALA A 230 18.72 -18.27 -13.04
N PRO A 231 19.23 -19.36 -13.64
CA PRO A 231 18.42 -20.51 -14.06
C PRO A 231 17.56 -21.12 -12.94
N GLU A 232 18.02 -21.06 -11.68
CA GLU A 232 17.28 -21.55 -10.51
C GLU A 232 15.96 -20.79 -10.30
N PHE A 233 15.94 -19.49 -10.62
CA PHE A 233 14.71 -18.70 -10.61
C PHE A 233 13.79 -19.11 -11.75
N MET A 234 14.33 -19.27 -12.97
CA MET A 234 13.55 -19.65 -14.16
C MET A 234 12.84 -21.00 -14.00
N LYS A 235 13.48 -21.95 -13.30
CA LYS A 235 12.89 -23.26 -13.00
C LYS A 235 11.61 -23.19 -12.15
N LYS A 236 11.38 -22.10 -11.41
CA LYS A 236 10.19 -21.87 -10.57
C LYS A 236 9.00 -21.33 -11.38
N LEU A 237 9.21 -20.94 -12.64
CA LEU A 237 8.18 -20.36 -13.50
C LEU A 237 7.30 -21.44 -14.14
N GLN A 238 6.04 -21.08 -14.40
CA GLN A 238 5.14 -21.92 -15.22
C GLN A 238 5.72 -22.11 -16.64
N PRO A 239 5.52 -23.27 -17.30
CA PRO A 239 6.19 -23.59 -18.57
C PRO A 239 6.05 -22.53 -19.66
N THR A 240 4.85 -21.95 -19.84
CA THR A 240 4.57 -20.90 -20.83
C THR A 240 5.32 -19.61 -20.52
N VAL A 241 5.28 -19.18 -19.26
CA VAL A 241 5.98 -17.98 -18.78
C VAL A 241 7.50 -18.18 -18.84
N ARG A 242 7.98 -19.37 -18.49
CA ARG A 242 9.39 -19.74 -18.56
C ARG A 242 9.94 -19.63 -19.97
N ASN A 243 9.28 -20.26 -20.95
CA ASN A 243 9.67 -20.16 -22.36
C ASN A 243 9.71 -18.71 -22.83
N TYR A 244 8.73 -17.90 -22.42
CA TYR A 244 8.71 -16.48 -22.74
C TYR A 244 9.91 -15.73 -22.15
N VAL A 245 10.24 -15.96 -20.88
CA VAL A 245 11.35 -15.27 -20.19
C VAL A 245 12.71 -15.74 -20.71
N GLU A 246 12.91 -17.04 -20.95
CA GLU A 246 14.17 -17.61 -21.43
C GLU A 246 14.50 -17.17 -22.87
N ASN A 247 13.49 -16.88 -23.68
CA ASN A 247 13.66 -16.37 -25.05
C ASN A 247 13.92 -14.86 -25.13
N ARG A 248 14.05 -14.15 -24.00
CA ARG A 248 14.42 -12.73 -23.99
C ARG A 248 15.93 -12.53 -24.15
N PRO A 249 16.36 -11.37 -24.67
CA PRO A 249 17.78 -11.01 -24.67
C PRO A 249 18.36 -11.12 -23.27
N LYS A 250 19.57 -11.68 -23.16
CA LYS A 250 20.27 -11.78 -21.88
C LYS A 250 20.92 -10.45 -21.55
N TYR A 251 20.56 -9.89 -20.41
CA TYR A 251 21.11 -8.65 -19.88
C TYR A 251 22.01 -8.95 -18.69
N ALA A 252 23.19 -8.35 -18.65
CA ALA A 252 24.09 -8.45 -17.49
C ALA A 252 23.58 -7.67 -16.27
N GLY A 253 22.72 -6.67 -16.50
CA GLY A 253 22.29 -5.71 -15.49
C GLY A 253 23.30 -4.59 -15.27
N LEU A 254 22.84 -3.52 -14.66
CA LEU A 254 23.65 -2.40 -14.22
C LEU A 254 24.00 -2.59 -12.75
N THR A 255 25.22 -2.22 -12.36
CA THR A 255 25.62 -2.19 -10.96
C THR A 255 24.82 -1.12 -10.21
N PHE A 256 24.49 -1.34 -8.93
CA PHE A 256 23.73 -0.35 -8.13
C PHE A 256 24.36 1.05 -8.08
N PRO A 257 25.70 1.25 -8.04
CA PRO A 257 26.31 2.57 -8.19
C PRO A 257 26.06 3.24 -9.55
N LYS A 258 25.77 2.48 -10.62
CA LYS A 258 25.37 3.03 -11.93
C LYS A 258 23.88 3.36 -11.97
N LEU A 259 23.04 2.56 -11.33
CA LEU A 259 21.60 2.82 -11.20
C LEU A 259 21.33 4.03 -10.29
N PHE A 260 22.11 4.15 -9.22
CA PHE A 260 22.00 5.17 -8.18
C PHE A 260 23.40 5.77 -7.91
N PRO A 261 23.91 6.62 -8.81
CA PRO A 261 25.21 7.27 -8.63
C PRO A 261 25.22 8.23 -7.44
N ASP A 262 26.41 8.53 -6.89
CA ASP A 262 26.56 9.38 -5.70
C ASP A 262 25.95 10.77 -5.87
N CYS A 263 25.90 11.30 -7.09
CA CYS A 263 25.30 12.60 -7.40
C CYS A 263 23.78 12.67 -7.18
N LEU A 264 23.10 11.54 -7.00
CA LEU A 264 21.67 11.50 -6.67
C LEU A 264 21.41 11.48 -5.16
N PHE A 265 22.45 11.38 -4.35
CA PHE A 265 22.34 11.39 -2.89
C PHE A 265 22.91 12.71 -2.35
N PRO A 266 22.36 13.22 -1.23
CA PRO A 266 23.05 14.24 -0.45
C PRO A 266 24.44 13.71 -0.05
N ALA A 267 25.51 14.42 -0.41
CA ALA A 267 26.90 13.95 -0.21
C ALA A 267 27.87 15.08 0.20
N ASP A 268 27.32 16.14 0.82
CA ASP A 268 28.02 17.34 1.29
C ASP A 268 28.95 17.11 2.50
N SER A 269 28.81 15.97 3.19
CA SER A 269 29.65 15.59 4.34
C SER A 269 30.05 14.11 4.30
N GLU A 270 31.12 13.73 5.02
CA GLU A 270 31.53 12.32 5.16
C GLU A 270 30.42 11.45 5.79
N HIS A 271 29.64 12.03 6.72
CA HIS A 271 28.46 11.36 7.28
C HIS A 271 27.44 11.02 6.19
N ASN A 272 27.14 11.98 5.31
CA ASN A 272 26.18 11.81 4.23
C ASN A 272 26.70 10.86 3.13
N LYS A 273 28.01 10.83 2.86
CA LYS A 273 28.62 9.80 1.99
C LYS A 273 28.43 8.38 2.54
N LEU A 274 28.62 8.19 3.86
CA LEU A 274 28.36 6.90 4.49
C LEU A 274 26.87 6.53 4.37
N LYS A 275 25.96 7.48 4.60
CA LYS A 275 24.51 7.27 4.45
C LYS A 275 24.11 6.96 3.01
N ALA A 276 24.72 7.59 2.01
CA ALA A 276 24.51 7.26 0.59
C ALA A 276 24.92 5.81 0.28
N SER A 277 26.07 5.37 0.82
CA SER A 277 26.50 3.98 0.71
C SER A 277 25.52 3.01 1.38
N GLN A 278 25.03 3.33 2.58
CA GLN A 278 24.04 2.53 3.29
C GLN A 278 22.68 2.50 2.55
N ALA A 279 22.23 3.62 1.99
CA ALA A 279 20.99 3.70 1.22
C ALA A 279 21.07 2.81 -0.04
N ARG A 280 22.19 2.88 -0.76
CA ARG A 280 22.45 2.06 -1.94
C ARG A 280 22.55 0.57 -1.61
N ASP A 281 23.17 0.23 -0.48
CA ASP A 281 23.24 -1.15 0.01
C ASP A 281 21.83 -1.69 0.34
N LEU A 282 20.98 -0.88 0.99
CA LEU A 282 19.59 -1.29 1.23
C LEU A 282 18.81 -1.51 -0.07
N LEU A 283 18.95 -0.59 -1.04
CA LEU A 283 18.36 -0.74 -2.38
C LEU A 283 18.82 -2.04 -3.05
N CYS A 284 20.10 -2.41 -2.90
CA CYS A 284 20.64 -3.62 -3.50
C CYS A 284 20.04 -4.91 -2.91
N LYS A 285 19.65 -4.87 -1.63
CA LYS A 285 19.00 -5.99 -0.93
C LYS A 285 17.49 -6.05 -1.15
N MET A 286 16.84 -4.92 -1.40
CA MET A 286 15.39 -4.83 -1.68
C MET A 286 15.05 -5.13 -3.15
N LEU A 287 15.81 -4.58 -4.10
CA LEU A 287 15.58 -4.72 -5.54
C LEU A 287 16.22 -6.01 -6.10
N ILE A 288 15.87 -7.14 -5.49
CA ILE A 288 16.30 -8.47 -5.93
C ILE A 288 15.14 -9.21 -6.59
N ILE A 289 15.38 -9.74 -7.80
CA ILE A 289 14.35 -10.43 -8.59
C ILE A 289 13.87 -11.71 -7.90
N ASP A 290 14.78 -12.57 -7.44
CA ASP A 290 14.42 -13.83 -6.78
C ASP A 290 13.95 -13.55 -5.33
N PRO A 291 12.67 -13.79 -4.99
CA PRO A 291 12.16 -13.55 -3.64
C PRO A 291 12.90 -14.35 -2.56
N ALA A 292 13.52 -15.48 -2.91
CA ALA A 292 14.29 -16.28 -1.95
C ALA A 292 15.61 -15.59 -1.51
N LYS A 293 16.09 -14.61 -2.26
CA LYS A 293 17.32 -13.85 -2.00
C LYS A 293 17.05 -12.40 -1.57
N ARG A 294 15.79 -11.97 -1.61
CA ARG A 294 15.37 -10.62 -1.25
C ARG A 294 15.27 -10.50 0.27
N ILE A 295 15.80 -9.40 0.81
CA ILE A 295 15.77 -9.09 2.25
C ILE A 295 14.35 -9.17 2.82
N GLN A 296 14.22 -9.69 4.03
CA GLN A 296 12.96 -9.74 4.77
C GLN A 296 12.67 -8.39 5.46
N VAL A 297 11.43 -8.19 5.90
CA VAL A 297 11.02 -6.95 6.58
C VAL A 297 11.82 -6.71 7.85
N ASP A 298 12.00 -7.74 8.68
CA ASP A 298 12.76 -7.64 9.93
C ASP A 298 14.23 -7.30 9.68
N GLU A 299 14.85 -7.92 8.67
CA GLU A 299 16.23 -7.64 8.28
C GLU A 299 16.38 -6.20 7.73
N ALA A 300 15.38 -5.69 7.00
CA ALA A 300 15.37 -4.32 6.51
C ALA A 300 15.22 -3.29 7.64
N LEU A 301 14.43 -3.58 8.68
CA LEU A 301 14.31 -2.75 9.88
C LEU A 301 15.62 -2.69 10.67
N GLN A 302 16.40 -3.77 10.67
CA GLN A 302 17.72 -3.84 11.30
C GLN A 302 18.86 -3.26 10.43
N HIS A 303 18.57 -2.85 9.20
CA HIS A 303 19.58 -2.32 8.30
C HIS A 303 20.18 -1.01 8.84
N PRO A 304 21.50 -0.74 8.75
CA PRO A 304 22.11 0.48 9.31
C PRO A 304 21.52 1.81 8.83
N TYR A 305 20.92 1.81 7.63
CA TYR A 305 20.21 2.98 7.10
C TYR A 305 18.88 3.27 7.83
N ILE A 306 18.23 2.23 8.37
CA ILE A 306 16.88 2.28 8.96
C ILE A 306 16.92 2.18 10.49
N ASN A 307 17.82 1.35 11.03
CA ASN A 307 17.91 0.98 12.44
C ASN A 307 18.11 2.17 13.40
N VAL A 308 18.55 3.33 12.89
CA VAL A 308 18.62 4.57 13.68
C VAL A 308 17.27 5.01 14.26
N TRP A 309 16.16 4.56 13.65
CA TRP A 309 14.79 4.86 14.08
C TRP A 309 14.11 3.73 14.84
N TYR A 310 14.80 2.61 15.05
CA TYR A 310 14.16 1.39 15.54
C TYR A 310 13.60 1.58 16.95
N ASP A 311 12.28 1.47 17.07
CA ASP A 311 11.57 1.41 18.34
C ASP A 311 10.78 0.10 18.43
N PRO A 312 11.12 -0.79 19.39
CA PRO A 312 10.37 -2.04 19.61
C PRO A 312 8.87 -1.83 19.81
N ALA A 313 8.44 -0.73 20.44
CA ALA A 313 7.02 -0.46 20.70
C ALA A 313 6.24 -0.20 19.42
N GLU A 314 6.91 0.31 18.38
CA GLU A 314 6.33 0.58 17.07
C GLU A 314 6.45 -0.65 16.16
N VAL A 315 7.60 -1.30 16.19
CA VAL A 315 7.94 -2.42 15.32
C VAL A 315 7.18 -3.70 15.72
N GLU A 316 7.07 -3.98 17.01
CA GLU A 316 6.46 -5.21 17.54
C GLU A 316 5.03 -4.98 18.07
N ALA A 317 4.39 -3.88 17.66
CA ALA A 317 3.01 -3.58 18.04
C ALA A 317 2.06 -4.71 17.57
N PRO A 318 1.37 -5.42 18.49
CA PRO A 318 0.57 -6.58 18.13
C PRO A 318 -0.68 -6.17 17.33
N PRO A 319 -1.09 -6.96 16.33
CA PRO A 319 -2.30 -6.69 15.59
C PRO A 319 -3.54 -6.97 16.46
N PRO A 320 -4.62 -6.18 16.36
CA PRO A 320 -5.82 -6.37 17.17
C PRO A 320 -6.55 -7.67 16.85
N ALA A 321 -6.41 -8.19 15.63
CA ALA A 321 -6.91 -9.51 15.24
C ALA A 321 -6.14 -10.06 14.04
N ILE A 322 -5.98 -11.38 13.97
CA ILE A 322 -5.47 -12.07 12.79
C ILE A 322 -6.61 -12.19 11.77
N TYR A 323 -6.32 -11.90 10.50
CA TYR A 323 -7.32 -11.96 9.45
C TYR A 323 -7.70 -13.42 9.09
N ASP A 324 -8.99 -13.72 9.07
CA ASP A 324 -9.52 -15.05 8.70
C ASP A 324 -9.31 -15.32 7.20
N LYS A 325 -8.38 -16.24 6.90
CA LYS A 325 -8.03 -16.65 5.53
C LYS A 325 -9.24 -17.20 4.76
N GLN A 326 -10.19 -17.85 5.43
CA GLN A 326 -11.35 -18.46 4.77
C GLN A 326 -12.27 -17.42 4.14
N LEU A 327 -12.18 -16.15 4.55
CA LEU A 327 -12.95 -15.06 3.97
C LEU A 327 -12.61 -14.81 2.49
N ASP A 328 -11.37 -15.09 2.09
CA ASP A 328 -10.94 -14.98 0.69
C ASP A 328 -11.42 -16.15 -0.18
N GLU A 329 -11.75 -17.29 0.40
CA GLU A 329 -12.23 -18.49 -0.32
C GLU A 329 -13.76 -18.55 -0.43
N ARG A 330 -14.47 -17.88 0.49
CA ARG A 330 -15.94 -17.81 0.45
C ARG A 330 -16.43 -17.07 -0.79
N GLU A 331 -17.33 -17.69 -1.52
CA GLU A 331 -18.12 -17.07 -2.58
C GLU A 331 -19.53 -16.79 -2.05
N HIS A 332 -20.01 -15.58 -2.30
CA HIS A 332 -21.35 -15.14 -1.93
C HIS A 332 -21.97 -14.38 -3.10
N SER A 333 -23.28 -14.44 -3.19
CA SER A 333 -24.07 -13.58 -4.06
C SER A 333 -23.91 -12.11 -3.65
N ILE A 334 -24.26 -11.19 -4.55
CA ILE A 334 -24.17 -9.75 -4.28
C ILE A 334 -25.04 -9.36 -3.07
N ASP A 335 -26.21 -9.97 -2.91
CA ASP A 335 -27.13 -9.62 -1.82
C ASP A 335 -26.66 -10.17 -0.45
N GLU A 336 -26.05 -11.35 -0.43
CA GLU A 336 -25.36 -11.85 0.77
C GLU A 336 -24.18 -10.95 1.16
N TRP A 337 -23.40 -10.46 0.18
CA TRP A 337 -22.33 -9.49 0.45
C TRP A 337 -22.88 -8.17 1.00
N LYS A 338 -24.00 -7.66 0.46
CA LYS A 338 -24.67 -6.46 0.99
C LYS A 338 -25.11 -6.66 2.44
N GLY A 339 -25.74 -7.80 2.75
CA GLY A 339 -26.17 -8.12 4.11
C GLY A 339 -25.00 -8.12 5.09
N LYS A 340 -23.92 -8.83 4.76
CA LYS A 340 -22.69 -8.87 5.57
C LYS A 340 -22.05 -7.49 5.75
N HIS A 341 -22.03 -6.67 4.70
CA HIS A 341 -21.57 -5.28 4.75
C HIS A 341 -22.35 -4.46 5.76
N ILE A 342 -23.68 -4.48 5.68
CA ILE A 342 -24.57 -3.73 6.57
C ILE A 342 -24.35 -4.15 8.02
N THR A 343 -24.36 -5.46 8.31
CA THR A 343 -24.11 -5.96 9.67
C THR A 343 -22.73 -5.52 10.20
N SER A 344 -21.72 -5.52 9.33
CA SER A 344 -20.38 -5.13 9.73
C SER A 344 -20.23 -3.63 9.96
N LEU A 345 -21.00 -2.81 9.23
CA LEU A 345 -21.11 -1.36 9.42
C LEU A 345 -21.80 -1.02 10.74
N GLU A 346 -22.94 -1.65 11.03
CA GLU A 346 -23.69 -1.46 12.28
C GLU A 346 -22.81 -1.78 13.49
N TYR A 347 -22.03 -2.86 13.42
CA TYR A 347 -21.06 -3.22 14.46
C TYR A 347 -19.95 -2.17 14.66
N ILE A 348 -19.44 -1.57 13.59
CA ILE A 348 -18.41 -0.52 13.67
C ILE A 348 -19.00 0.74 14.31
N GLN A 349 -20.20 1.14 13.91
CA GLN A 349 -20.88 2.32 14.44
C GLN A 349 -21.11 2.19 15.96
N LEU A 350 -21.59 1.04 16.42
CA LEU A 350 -21.76 0.73 17.84
C LEU A 350 -20.44 0.78 18.63
N LYS A 351 -19.33 0.25 18.08
CA LYS A 351 -18.03 0.32 18.75
C LYS A 351 -17.42 1.73 18.76
N SER A 352 -17.63 2.51 17.71
CA SER A 352 -17.20 3.91 17.70
C SER A 352 -17.98 4.77 18.68
N GLU A 353 -19.17 4.37 19.11
CA GLU A 353 -19.89 5.04 20.19
C GLU A 353 -19.41 4.57 21.58
N CYS A 354 -19.05 3.29 21.74
CA CYS A 354 -18.56 2.73 23.01
C CYS A 354 -17.08 2.99 23.33
N LEU A 355 -16.23 3.36 22.35
CA LEU A 355 -14.83 3.70 22.59
C LEU A 355 -14.63 5.13 23.13
N PHE A 356 -15.70 5.93 23.20
CA PHE A 356 -15.69 7.32 23.67
C PHE A 356 -16.76 7.61 24.73
N ALA A 357 -17.30 6.57 25.37
CA ALA A 357 -17.97 6.65 26.68
C ALA A 357 -16.98 6.14 27.74
#